data_AF-A0A841L6C4-F1
#
_entry.id   AF-A0A841L6C4-F1
#
_cell.length_a   1.000
_cell.length_b   1.000
_cell.length_c   1.000
_cell.angle_alpha   90.00
_cell.angle_beta   90.00
_cell.angle_gamma   90.00
#
_symmetry.space_group_name_H-M   'P 1'
#
loop_
_entity.id
_entity.type
_entity.pdbx_description
1 polymer ?
#
loop_
_entity_poly.entity_id
_entity_poly.type
_entity_poly.pdbx_seq_one_letter_code
_entity_poly.pdbx_strand_id
1 'polypeptide(L)'
;MMAPATVHATAVATPDGRRCVLLLGASGAGKSDLALRLLDRGWRLVADDRVVLATSPTGRLTAGAPPPLAGLLEVRGVGILPAKAVAGPVDIALVLDLAAAPERLPEPGAWQASGLRHHPIPLLALAPFAASAVLKVERALQGHGLAVEAARMPTTRQPESQPPSSRLPLLAVSGLSGAGKSTALKALEDLGYEVVDNLPLALVDALIAAPASTDPRPLAFGIDARTRAFDAEALVVRLRALKHTGTDIRLLYLECADDELVRRFSETRRRHPLAIDRPAADAIGLERHLTEPLKRWADLVIDTSDLSVSDLRRRIAEQLGQADRAGLTITLQSFGFAHGLPRNADLVFDMRFLANPHWDMALRPLTGEDARVATHVKADPAYAPAVDRIADLLATLIPGYGREGKAYLTIAIGCTGGRHRSVTVARDLQARLAALGHATTLDHRDMKQAGADAADLAAEPFTTPGADESLTAPPAPVQRAGQ
;
A
#
# COMPACT_ATOMS: atom_id res chain seq x y z
N MET A 1 -52.21 19.56 -3.40
CA MET A 1 -51.07 19.12 -2.57
C MET A 1 -51.62 18.84 -1.19
N MET A 2 -51.74 17.57 -0.78
CA MET A 2 -52.20 17.24 0.58
C MET A 2 -51.10 17.64 1.58
N ALA A 3 -51.49 18.15 2.74
CA ALA A 3 -50.54 18.58 3.77
C ALA A 3 -49.71 17.40 4.28
N PRO A 4 -48.40 17.59 4.56
CA PRO A 4 -47.56 16.55 5.12
C PRO A 4 -48.09 16.07 6.48
N ALA A 5 -48.20 14.75 6.67
CA ALA A 5 -48.58 14.16 7.94
C ALA A 5 -47.32 13.92 8.79
N THR A 6 -47.31 14.31 10.07
CA THR A 6 -46.16 14.03 10.95
C THR A 6 -46.46 12.85 11.86
N VAL A 7 -45.53 11.91 11.95
CA VAL A 7 -45.65 10.73 12.82
C VAL A 7 -44.50 10.66 13.81
N HIS A 8 -44.77 10.09 14.98
CA HIS A 8 -43.77 9.88 16.03
C HIS A 8 -43.01 8.59 15.76
N ALA A 9 -41.86 8.71 15.11
CA ALA A 9 -41.10 7.60 14.54
C ALA A 9 -39.65 8.02 14.34
N THR A 10 -38.80 7.04 14.02
CA THR A 10 -37.44 7.30 13.54
C THR A 10 -37.31 6.71 12.15
N ALA A 11 -36.84 7.49 11.18
CA ALA A 11 -36.63 7.05 9.81
C ALA A 11 -35.13 7.00 9.52
N VAL A 12 -34.67 5.86 9.01
CA VAL A 12 -33.25 5.64 8.69
C VAL A 12 -33.12 5.13 7.27
N ALA A 13 -32.34 5.83 6.46
CA ALA A 13 -32.08 5.52 5.08
C ALA A 13 -30.99 4.46 4.94
N THR A 14 -31.11 3.64 3.90
CA THR A 14 -30.03 2.77 3.44
C THR A 14 -28.77 3.58 3.13
N PRO A 15 -27.58 2.96 3.13
CA PRO A 15 -26.32 3.69 2.88
C PRO A 15 -26.26 4.47 1.56
N ASP A 16 -27.01 4.02 0.54
CA ASP A 16 -27.17 4.67 -0.76
C ASP A 16 -28.19 5.83 -0.77
N GLY A 17 -28.92 6.03 0.34
CA GLY A 17 -29.92 7.08 0.51
C GLY A 17 -31.20 6.91 -0.32
N ARG A 18 -31.39 5.76 -0.97
CA ARG A 18 -32.50 5.57 -1.93
C ARG A 18 -33.79 5.08 -1.29
N ARG A 19 -33.69 4.33 -0.19
CA ARG A 19 -34.83 3.80 0.57
C ARG A 19 -34.62 4.05 2.05
N CYS A 20 -35.69 4.10 2.81
CA CYS A 20 -35.61 4.13 4.26
C CYS A 20 -36.53 3.11 4.91
N VAL A 21 -36.17 2.77 6.14
CA VAL A 21 -37.01 2.01 7.06
C VAL A 21 -37.62 2.99 8.07
N LEU A 22 -38.92 2.86 8.30
CA LEU A 22 -39.64 3.62 9.32
C LEU A 22 -39.77 2.77 10.59
N LEU A 23 -39.15 3.22 11.69
CA LEU A 23 -39.20 2.57 13.00
C LEU A 23 -40.36 3.16 13.82
N LEU A 24 -41.36 2.34 14.10
CA LEU A 24 -42.50 2.67 14.94
C LEU A 24 -42.36 2.03 16.32
N GLY A 25 -43.01 2.63 17.31
CA GLY A 25 -43.08 2.12 18.68
C GLY A 25 -43.28 3.23 19.70
N ALA A 26 -43.67 2.87 20.92
CA ALA A 26 -43.85 3.81 22.02
C ALA A 26 -42.55 4.58 22.37
N SER A 27 -42.67 5.66 23.13
CA SER A 27 -41.48 6.31 23.71
C SER A 27 -40.72 5.31 24.56
N GLY A 28 -39.39 5.24 24.39
CA GLY A 28 -38.54 4.24 25.07
C GLY A 28 -38.48 2.87 24.41
N ALA A 29 -39.20 2.61 23.32
CA ALA A 29 -39.16 1.33 22.60
C ALA A 29 -37.84 1.05 21.83
N GLY A 30 -36.77 1.82 22.06
CA GLY A 30 -35.47 1.59 21.41
C GLY A 30 -35.34 2.06 19.96
N LYS A 31 -36.23 2.92 19.45
CA LYS A 31 -36.16 3.47 18.08
C LYS A 31 -34.81 4.15 17.79
N SER A 32 -34.44 5.14 18.60
CA SER A 32 -33.20 5.91 18.44
C SER A 32 -31.94 5.06 18.73
N ASP A 33 -32.03 4.06 19.63
CA ASP A 33 -30.95 3.11 19.87
C ASP A 33 -30.69 2.19 18.66
N LEU A 34 -31.75 1.64 18.07
CA LEU A 34 -31.65 0.83 16.87
C LEU A 34 -31.18 1.69 15.68
N ALA A 35 -31.64 2.94 15.58
CA ALA A 35 -31.17 3.88 14.58
C ALA A 35 -29.67 4.17 14.75
N LEU A 36 -29.19 4.41 15.97
CA LEU A 36 -27.77 4.63 16.25
C LEU A 36 -26.91 3.44 15.79
N ARG A 37 -27.34 2.21 16.08
CA ARG A 37 -26.64 0.99 15.64
C ARG A 37 -26.72 0.76 14.12
N LEU A 38 -27.76 1.25 13.45
CA LEU A 38 -27.83 1.26 11.98
C LEU A 38 -26.86 2.30 11.39
N LEU A 39 -26.78 3.49 11.99
CA LEU A 39 -25.85 4.55 11.57
C LEU A 39 -24.39 4.08 11.67
N ASP A 40 -24.04 3.33 12.70
CA ASP A 40 -22.72 2.70 12.86
C ASP A 40 -22.37 1.78 11.68
N ARG A 41 -23.39 1.17 11.03
CA ARG A 41 -23.24 0.36 9.81
C ARG A 41 -23.36 1.15 8.51
N GLY A 42 -23.23 2.47 8.58
CA GLY A 42 -23.22 3.36 7.42
C GLY A 42 -24.60 3.72 6.86
N TRP A 43 -25.68 3.34 7.55
CA TRP A 43 -27.00 3.89 7.26
C TRP A 43 -27.01 5.39 7.60
N ARG A 44 -28.03 6.11 7.14
CA ARG A 44 -28.10 7.57 7.30
C ARG A 44 -29.41 7.99 7.92
N LEU A 45 -29.39 9.00 8.78
CA LEU A 45 -30.59 9.49 9.42
C LEU A 45 -31.47 10.20 8.39
N VAL A 46 -32.75 9.88 8.35
CA VAL A 46 -33.74 10.69 7.62
C VAL A 46 -34.37 11.67 8.60
N ALA A 47 -34.87 11.17 9.72
CA ALA A 47 -35.37 11.97 10.84
C ALA A 47 -35.42 11.13 12.11
N ASP A 48 -35.25 11.76 13.27
CA ASP A 48 -35.48 11.14 14.58
C ASP A 48 -36.64 11.82 15.29
N ASP A 49 -37.35 11.06 16.11
CA ASP A 49 -38.50 11.44 16.92
C ASP A 49 -39.75 11.90 16.14
N ARG A 50 -39.61 12.80 15.17
CA ARG A 50 -40.71 13.27 14.30
C ARG A 50 -40.34 13.11 12.84
N VAL A 51 -41.10 12.27 12.14
CA VAL A 51 -40.93 12.04 10.70
C VAL A 51 -42.07 12.72 9.95
N VAL A 52 -41.70 13.55 8.97
CA VAL A 52 -42.64 14.16 8.03
C VAL A 52 -42.90 13.17 6.91
N LEU A 53 -44.15 12.74 6.76
CA LEU A 53 -44.62 11.87 5.71
C LEU A 53 -45.30 12.66 4.60
N ALA A 54 -44.98 12.29 3.36
CA ALA A 54 -45.63 12.81 2.17
C ALA A 54 -45.82 11.69 1.14
N THR A 55 -46.81 11.84 0.27
CA THR A 55 -46.98 10.96 -0.89
C THR A 55 -46.24 11.54 -2.08
N SER A 56 -45.36 10.73 -2.70
CA SER A 56 -44.68 11.08 -3.94
C SER A 56 -45.68 11.12 -5.12
N PRO A 57 -45.33 11.79 -6.24
CA PRO A 57 -46.14 11.76 -7.46
C PRO A 57 -46.40 10.35 -8.01
N THR A 58 -45.54 9.38 -7.68
CA THR A 58 -45.65 7.97 -8.07
C THR A 58 -46.51 7.13 -7.12
N GLY A 59 -47.19 7.76 -6.15
CA GLY A 59 -48.05 7.07 -5.18
C GLY A 59 -47.30 6.34 -4.07
N ARG A 60 -45.99 6.59 -3.91
CA ARG A 60 -45.17 6.02 -2.83
C ARG A 60 -45.18 6.94 -1.62
N LEU A 61 -44.91 6.39 -0.45
CA LEU A 61 -44.76 7.18 0.76
C LEU A 61 -43.29 7.53 0.98
N THR A 62 -43.02 8.78 1.32
CA THR A 62 -41.69 9.29 1.60
C THR A 62 -41.58 9.85 3.01
N ALA A 63 -40.42 9.67 3.65
CA ALA A 63 -40.08 10.23 4.95
C ALA A 63 -39.08 11.38 4.80
N GLY A 64 -39.26 12.46 5.55
CA GLY A 64 -38.29 13.55 5.70
C GLY A 64 -38.22 14.04 7.15
N ALA A 65 -37.21 14.86 7.45
CA ALA A 65 -37.12 15.56 8.73
C ALA A 65 -37.86 16.91 8.70
N PRO A 66 -38.53 17.29 9.80
CA PRO A 66 -38.91 18.67 9.99
C PRO A 66 -37.62 19.52 10.13
N PRO A 67 -37.58 20.75 9.59
CA PRO A 67 -36.36 21.56 9.58
C PRO A 67 -35.62 21.69 10.92
N PRO A 68 -36.30 21.85 12.09
CA PRO A 68 -35.62 21.97 13.38
C PRO A 68 -34.88 20.71 13.85
N LEU A 69 -35.23 19.53 13.32
CA LEU A 69 -34.68 18.24 13.74
C LEU A 69 -33.80 17.60 12.64
N ALA A 70 -33.58 18.30 11.54
CA ALA A 70 -32.80 17.79 10.43
C ALA A 70 -31.35 17.51 10.86
N GLY A 71 -30.91 16.26 10.73
CA GLY A 71 -29.55 15.85 11.08
C GLY A 71 -29.26 15.71 12.57
N LEU A 72 -30.28 15.72 13.42
CA LEU A 72 -30.14 15.56 14.87
C LEU A 72 -30.75 14.23 15.32
N LEU A 73 -30.03 13.50 16.18
CA LEU A 73 -30.46 12.25 16.81
C LEU A 73 -30.46 12.40 18.33
N GLU A 74 -31.55 12.04 19.00
CA GLU A 74 -31.59 12.00 20.46
C GLU A 74 -31.06 10.65 20.97
N VAL A 75 -29.88 10.67 21.62
CA VAL A 75 -29.31 9.49 22.26
C VAL A 75 -29.57 9.56 23.76
N ARG A 76 -30.48 8.71 24.25
CA ARG A 76 -30.86 8.68 25.67
C ARG A 76 -29.64 8.45 26.57
N GLY A 77 -29.49 9.31 27.58
CA GLY A 77 -28.34 9.30 28.49
C GLY A 77 -27.12 10.07 27.99
N VAL A 78 -27.11 10.52 26.74
CA VAL A 78 -26.00 11.30 26.14
C VAL A 78 -26.45 12.69 25.69
N GLY A 79 -27.67 12.82 25.15
CA GLY A 79 -28.24 14.08 24.66
C GLY A 79 -28.51 14.07 23.16
N ILE A 80 -28.75 15.25 22.57
CA ILE A 80 -29.00 15.41 21.13
C ILE A 80 -27.66 15.57 20.42
N LEU A 81 -27.39 14.69 19.44
CA LEU A 81 -26.12 14.62 18.72
C LEU A 81 -26.33 14.84 17.21
N PRO A 82 -25.36 15.45 16.51
CA PRO A 82 -25.37 15.50 15.06
C PRO A 82 -25.16 14.09 14.48
N ALA A 83 -25.95 13.73 13.47
CA ALA A 83 -25.89 12.45 12.77
C ALA A 83 -25.76 12.65 11.26
N LYS A 84 -25.10 11.70 10.58
CA LYS A 84 -25.00 11.70 9.12
C LYS A 84 -26.38 11.50 8.51
N ALA A 85 -26.94 12.55 7.91
CA ALA A 85 -28.32 12.56 7.40
C ALA A 85 -28.44 12.59 5.87
N VAL A 86 -29.61 12.21 5.36
CA VAL A 86 -29.99 12.36 3.95
C VAL A 86 -30.78 13.64 3.76
N ALA A 87 -30.40 14.45 2.77
CA ALA A 87 -31.14 15.65 2.40
C ALA A 87 -32.34 15.28 1.51
N GLY A 88 -33.55 15.44 2.04
CA GLY A 88 -34.80 15.33 1.28
C GLY A 88 -35.69 14.15 1.69
N PRO A 89 -36.90 14.08 1.12
CA PRO A 89 -37.84 13.00 1.37
C PRO A 89 -37.33 11.70 0.71
N VAL A 90 -37.23 10.62 1.48
CA VAL A 90 -36.74 9.30 1.05
C VAL A 90 -37.90 8.30 1.01
N ASP A 91 -37.99 7.50 -0.05
CA ASP A 91 -38.99 6.44 -0.19
C ASP A 91 -38.96 5.46 1.00
N ILE A 92 -40.08 5.31 1.69
CA ILE A 92 -40.24 4.31 2.76
C ILE A 92 -40.51 2.97 2.10
N ALA A 93 -39.61 2.03 2.36
CA ALA A 93 -39.66 0.70 1.75
C ALA A 93 -40.12 -0.40 2.72
N LEU A 94 -40.00 -0.16 4.03
CA LEU A 94 -40.37 -1.11 5.07
C LEU A 94 -40.73 -0.34 6.35
N VAL A 95 -41.74 -0.82 7.07
CA VAL A 95 -42.10 -0.33 8.40
C VAL A 95 -41.80 -1.42 9.42
N LEU A 96 -41.17 -1.04 10.53
CA LEU A 96 -40.89 -1.94 11.63
C LEU A 96 -41.61 -1.47 12.89
N ASP A 97 -42.41 -2.37 13.48
CA ASP A 97 -43.03 -2.14 14.78
C ASP A 97 -42.15 -2.73 15.89
N LEU A 98 -41.61 -1.86 16.74
CA LEU A 98 -40.75 -2.24 17.87
C LEU A 98 -41.54 -2.48 19.16
N ALA A 99 -42.86 -2.26 19.17
CA ALA A 99 -43.73 -2.51 20.32
C ALA A 99 -44.32 -3.93 20.32
N ALA A 100 -44.47 -4.55 19.15
CA ALA A 100 -45.02 -5.89 19.00
C ALA A 100 -43.97 -6.98 19.25
N ALA A 101 -44.37 -8.06 19.94
CA ALA A 101 -43.52 -9.23 20.11
C ALA A 101 -43.37 -9.96 18.75
N PRO A 102 -42.14 -10.23 18.28
CA PRO A 102 -41.95 -10.87 16.99
C PRO A 102 -42.39 -12.33 17.02
N GLU A 103 -43.19 -12.74 16.03
CA GLU A 103 -43.60 -14.13 15.85
C GLU A 103 -42.44 -15.00 15.31
N ARG A 104 -42.54 -16.32 15.50
CA ARG A 104 -41.51 -17.28 15.02
C ARG A 104 -41.39 -17.31 13.49
N LEU A 105 -42.49 -17.11 12.78
CA LEU A 105 -42.59 -17.02 11.31
C LEU A 105 -43.59 -15.90 10.98
N PRO A 106 -43.17 -14.63 10.98
CA PRO A 106 -44.09 -13.52 10.75
C PRO A 106 -44.49 -13.47 9.27
N GLU A 107 -45.79 -13.46 8.98
CA GLU A 107 -46.26 -12.99 7.69
C GLU A 107 -46.21 -11.45 7.68
N PRO A 108 -45.66 -10.81 6.62
CA PRO A 108 -45.60 -9.36 6.56
C PRO A 108 -47.00 -8.77 6.56
N GLY A 109 -47.29 -7.93 7.56
CA GLY A 109 -48.48 -7.10 7.55
C GLY A 109 -48.37 -5.98 6.51
N ALA A 110 -49.43 -5.22 6.33
CA ALA A 110 -49.43 -3.99 5.54
C ALA A 110 -49.69 -2.79 6.44
N TRP A 111 -48.81 -1.80 6.39
CA TRP A 111 -48.97 -0.53 7.08
C TRP A 111 -49.42 0.57 6.11
N GLN A 112 -50.32 1.43 6.59
CA GLN A 112 -50.87 2.55 5.85
C GLN A 112 -50.88 3.81 6.72
N ALA A 113 -50.36 4.91 6.19
CA ALA A 113 -50.37 6.19 6.87
C ALA A 113 -51.77 6.80 6.82
N SER A 114 -52.32 7.15 7.99
CA SER A 114 -53.63 7.79 8.09
C SER A 114 -53.67 9.12 7.32
N GLY A 115 -54.67 9.29 6.46
CA GLY A 115 -54.90 10.55 5.74
C GLY A 115 -54.04 10.77 4.48
N LEU A 116 -53.17 9.82 4.11
CA LEU A 116 -52.37 9.88 2.88
C LEU A 116 -52.73 8.70 1.96
N ARG A 117 -52.87 8.94 0.65
CA ARG A 117 -53.09 7.88 -0.34
C ARG A 117 -51.76 7.41 -0.89
N HIS A 118 -51.33 6.20 -0.53
CA HIS A 118 -50.09 5.60 -1.03
C HIS A 118 -50.19 4.07 -1.10
N HIS A 119 -49.27 3.42 -1.81
CA HIS A 119 -49.15 1.96 -1.83
C HIS A 119 -48.92 1.38 -0.43
N PRO A 120 -49.55 0.25 -0.06
CA PRO A 120 -49.33 -0.38 1.24
C PRO A 120 -47.85 -0.74 1.42
N ILE A 121 -47.33 -0.50 2.62
CA ILE A 121 -45.91 -0.75 2.93
C ILE A 121 -45.82 -1.98 3.82
N PRO A 122 -44.92 -2.94 3.54
CA PRO A 122 -44.73 -4.10 4.40
C PRO A 122 -44.40 -3.70 5.85
N LEU A 123 -45.04 -4.38 6.80
CA LEU A 123 -44.92 -4.17 8.24
C LEU A 123 -44.43 -5.43 8.92
N LEU A 124 -43.37 -5.32 9.73
CA LEU A 124 -42.85 -6.44 10.51
C LEU A 124 -42.61 -6.03 11.96
N ALA A 125 -42.90 -6.93 12.89
CA ALA A 125 -42.53 -6.77 14.29
C ALA A 125 -41.06 -7.12 14.49
N LEU A 126 -40.34 -6.33 15.29
CA LEU A 126 -38.91 -6.57 15.56
C LEU A 126 -38.55 -6.23 16.99
N ALA A 127 -37.88 -7.16 17.67
CA ALA A 127 -37.32 -6.93 19.00
C ALA A 127 -36.08 -6.01 18.90
N PRO A 128 -36.15 -4.76 19.38
CA PRO A 128 -35.13 -3.75 19.12
C PRO A 128 -33.81 -4.07 19.83
N PHE A 129 -33.84 -4.57 21.06
CA PHE A 129 -32.64 -4.77 21.88
C PHE A 129 -31.92 -6.10 21.64
N ALA A 130 -32.40 -6.93 20.70
CA ALA A 130 -31.67 -8.13 20.32
C ALA A 130 -30.33 -7.74 19.67
N ALA A 131 -29.24 -8.44 20.01
CA ALA A 131 -27.93 -8.22 19.38
C ALA A 131 -27.98 -8.38 17.84
N SER A 132 -28.90 -9.22 17.36
CA SER A 132 -29.15 -9.44 15.93
C SER A 132 -30.15 -8.47 15.30
N ALA A 133 -30.68 -7.48 16.03
CA ALA A 133 -31.73 -6.58 15.55
C ALA A 133 -31.33 -5.87 14.25
N VAL A 134 -30.12 -5.32 14.18
CA VAL A 134 -29.64 -4.61 12.99
C VAL A 134 -29.53 -5.53 11.77
N LEU A 135 -29.00 -6.74 11.95
CA LEU A 135 -28.93 -7.74 10.88
C LEU A 135 -30.34 -8.16 10.43
N LYS A 136 -31.30 -8.26 11.36
CA LYS A 136 -32.70 -8.55 11.04
C LYS A 136 -33.35 -7.41 10.25
N VAL A 137 -33.05 -6.14 10.55
CA VAL A 137 -33.50 -4.98 9.74
C VAL A 137 -32.97 -5.09 8.31
N GLU A 138 -31.68 -5.37 8.14
CA GLU A 138 -31.05 -5.52 6.82
C GLU A 138 -31.69 -6.67 6.02
N ARG A 139 -31.89 -7.83 6.65
CA ARG A 139 -32.54 -8.99 6.00
C ARG A 139 -34.01 -8.75 5.71
N ALA A 140 -34.73 -8.11 6.62
CA ALA A 140 -36.15 -7.76 6.42
C ALA A 140 -36.33 -6.80 5.24
N LEU A 141 -35.47 -5.79 5.11
CA LEU A 141 -35.52 -4.85 3.99
C LEU A 141 -35.16 -5.54 2.65
N GLN A 142 -34.25 -6.51 2.67
CA GLN A 142 -33.91 -7.30 1.48
C GLN A 142 -35.04 -8.23 1.05
N GLY A 143 -35.68 -8.92 2.00
CA GLY A 143 -36.71 -9.93 1.72
C GLY A 143 -38.12 -9.36 1.50
N HIS A 144 -38.44 -8.24 2.16
CA HIS A 144 -39.80 -7.70 2.19
C HIS A 144 -39.88 -6.23 1.77
N GLY A 145 -38.76 -5.52 1.62
CA GLY A 145 -38.78 -4.09 1.32
C GLY A 145 -39.21 -3.79 -0.12
N LEU A 146 -40.05 -2.76 -0.30
CA LEU A 146 -40.46 -2.30 -1.64
C LEU A 146 -39.23 -1.90 -2.49
N ALA A 147 -39.20 -2.32 -3.75
CA ALA A 147 -38.11 -2.00 -4.68
C ALA A 147 -38.15 -0.51 -5.10
N VAL A 148 -37.01 0.10 -5.39
CA VAL A 148 -36.97 1.43 -6.04
C VAL A 148 -37.09 1.22 -7.55
N GLU A 149 -38.11 1.77 -8.18
CA GLU A 149 -38.14 1.83 -9.65
C GLU A 149 -37.13 2.87 -10.13
N ALA A 150 -36.36 2.50 -11.17
CA ALA A 150 -35.36 3.36 -11.79
C ALA A 150 -36.04 4.51 -12.55
N ALA A 151 -36.50 5.54 -11.84
CA ALA A 151 -36.99 6.75 -12.46
C ALA A 151 -35.79 7.54 -13.02
N ARG A 152 -35.71 7.60 -14.36
CA ARG A 152 -34.91 8.55 -15.12
C ARG A 152 -35.19 9.97 -14.59
N MET A 153 -34.24 10.57 -13.89
CA MET A 153 -34.39 11.95 -13.41
C MET A 153 -33.87 12.95 -14.45
N PRO A 154 -34.62 14.03 -14.71
CA PRO A 154 -34.14 15.19 -15.43
C PRO A 154 -33.19 16.01 -14.55
N THR A 155 -32.19 16.59 -15.21
CA THR A 155 -31.12 17.39 -14.64
C THR A 155 -31.65 18.70 -14.06
N THR A 156 -31.49 18.91 -12.76
CA THR A 156 -31.49 20.26 -12.17
C THR A 156 -30.26 20.42 -11.29
N ARG A 157 -29.54 21.50 -11.57
CA ARG A 157 -28.16 21.79 -11.17
C ARG A 157 -27.99 21.87 -9.64
N GLN A 158 -27.07 21.08 -9.10
CA GLN A 158 -26.36 21.39 -7.85
C GLN A 158 -25.18 22.32 -8.17
N PRO A 159 -24.78 23.22 -7.25
CA PRO A 159 -23.59 24.03 -7.41
C PRO A 159 -22.35 23.13 -7.34
N GLU A 160 -21.44 23.37 -8.29
CA GLU A 160 -20.14 22.75 -8.53
C GLU A 160 -19.60 21.85 -7.40
N SER A 161 -19.80 20.54 -7.54
CA SER A 161 -18.89 19.57 -6.96
C SER A 161 -17.78 19.31 -7.96
N GLN A 162 -16.54 19.44 -7.48
CA GLN A 162 -15.32 19.07 -8.18
C GLN A 162 -15.46 17.68 -8.83
N PRO A 163 -14.82 17.45 -9.99
CA PRO A 163 -14.91 16.17 -10.68
C PRO A 163 -14.50 15.02 -9.75
N PRO A 164 -15.04 13.80 -9.95
CA PRO A 164 -14.66 12.65 -9.12
C PRO A 164 -13.14 12.52 -9.18
N SER A 165 -12.47 12.69 -8.03
CA SER A 165 -11.08 12.27 -7.94
C SER A 165 -11.06 10.80 -8.35
N SER A 166 -10.24 10.48 -9.34
CA SER A 166 -9.91 9.10 -9.69
C SER A 166 -9.46 8.42 -8.40
N ARG A 167 -10.34 7.61 -7.80
CA ARG A 167 -9.97 6.85 -6.60
C ARG A 167 -8.85 5.91 -7.00
N LEU A 168 -7.76 5.97 -6.24
CA LEU A 168 -6.56 5.21 -6.56
C LEU A 168 -6.81 3.70 -6.37
N PRO A 169 -6.11 2.85 -7.13
CA PRO A 169 -6.28 1.41 -7.06
C PRO A 169 -6.05 0.86 -5.63
N LEU A 170 -6.92 -0.04 -5.19
CA LEU A 170 -6.75 -0.82 -3.96
C LEU A 170 -6.24 -2.22 -4.27
N LEU A 171 -5.32 -2.73 -3.45
CA LEU A 171 -4.78 -4.07 -3.59
C LEU A 171 -4.83 -4.83 -2.26
N ALA A 172 -5.70 -5.83 -2.18
CA ALA A 172 -5.69 -6.80 -1.09
C ALA A 172 -4.60 -7.86 -1.37
N VAL A 173 -3.74 -8.14 -0.39
CA VAL A 173 -2.69 -9.16 -0.49
C VAL A 173 -2.95 -10.26 0.53
N SER A 174 -3.05 -11.50 0.06
CA SER A 174 -3.19 -12.69 0.90
C SER A 174 -2.33 -13.84 0.36
N GLY A 175 -2.35 -14.98 1.03
CA GLY A 175 -1.54 -16.14 0.65
C GLY A 175 -1.18 -17.00 1.85
N LEU A 176 -0.50 -18.12 1.56
CA LEU A 176 -0.04 -19.05 2.59
C LEU A 176 1.02 -18.40 3.49
N SER A 177 1.05 -18.78 4.76
CA SER A 177 2.08 -18.34 5.68
C SER A 177 3.44 -18.85 5.20
N GLY A 178 4.38 -17.94 4.95
CA GLY A 178 5.69 -18.27 4.37
C GLY A 178 5.78 -18.11 2.84
N ALA A 179 4.67 -17.87 2.13
CA ALA A 179 4.66 -17.62 0.68
C ALA A 179 5.15 -16.22 0.27
N GLY A 180 5.69 -15.43 1.20
CA GLY A 180 6.30 -14.12 0.88
C GLY A 180 5.38 -12.90 1.00
N LYS A 181 4.24 -12.97 1.71
CA LYS A 181 3.33 -11.83 1.93
C LYS A 181 4.04 -10.57 2.43
N SER A 182 4.90 -10.70 3.44
CA SER A 182 5.66 -9.55 3.96
C SER A 182 6.64 -8.98 2.94
N THR A 183 7.20 -9.81 2.06
CA THR A 183 8.05 -9.35 0.96
C THR A 183 7.23 -8.61 -0.10
N ALA A 184 6.04 -9.11 -0.42
CA ALA A 184 5.12 -8.47 -1.36
C ALA A 184 4.62 -7.11 -0.87
N LEU A 185 4.24 -7.01 0.41
CA LEU A 185 3.82 -5.75 1.02
C LEU A 185 4.93 -4.70 1.00
N LYS A 186 6.18 -5.08 1.31
CA LYS A 186 7.34 -4.19 1.16
C LYS A 186 7.59 -3.76 -0.28
N ALA A 187 7.44 -4.69 -1.24
CA ALA A 187 7.55 -4.36 -2.66
C ALA A 187 6.52 -3.31 -3.08
N LEU A 188 5.30 -3.38 -2.53
CA LEU A 188 4.24 -2.41 -2.78
C LEU A 188 4.55 -1.05 -2.16
N GLU A 189 5.12 -1.00 -0.96
CA GLU A 189 5.65 0.25 -0.36
C GLU A 189 6.69 0.90 -1.28
N ASP A 190 7.64 0.11 -1.79
CA ASP A 190 8.68 0.57 -2.72
C ASP A 190 8.08 1.11 -4.04
N LEU A 191 6.94 0.56 -4.48
CA LEU A 191 6.17 1.00 -5.64
C LEU A 191 5.26 2.22 -5.36
N GLY A 192 5.30 2.77 -4.15
CA GLY A 192 4.55 3.96 -3.76
C GLY A 192 3.14 3.69 -3.25
N TYR A 193 2.80 2.44 -2.90
CA TYR A 193 1.56 2.15 -2.21
C TYR A 193 1.64 2.56 -0.74
N GLU A 194 0.53 3.04 -0.20
CA GLU A 194 0.31 3.04 1.24
C GLU A 194 -0.05 1.63 1.69
N VAL A 195 0.67 1.08 2.69
CA VAL A 195 0.56 -0.34 3.04
C VAL A 195 0.13 -0.55 4.48
N VAL A 196 -0.86 -1.42 4.68
CA VAL A 196 -1.35 -1.83 6.00
C VAL A 196 -1.28 -3.36 6.13
N ASP A 197 -0.41 -3.89 7.01
CA ASP A 197 -0.32 -5.34 7.24
C ASP A 197 -1.30 -5.82 8.33
N ASN A 198 -1.72 -7.07 8.24
CA ASN A 198 -2.56 -7.79 9.20
C ASN A 198 -3.88 -7.07 9.54
N LEU A 199 -4.56 -6.55 8.51
CA LEU A 199 -5.81 -5.80 8.65
C LEU A 199 -6.99 -6.75 8.92
N PRO A 200 -7.72 -6.59 10.05
CA PRO A 200 -8.96 -7.31 10.29
C PRO A 200 -10.02 -6.98 9.23
N LEU A 201 -10.76 -8.01 8.78
CA LEU A 201 -11.83 -7.86 7.78
C LEU A 201 -12.85 -6.77 8.15
N ALA A 202 -13.18 -6.66 9.45
CA ALA A 202 -14.12 -5.65 9.94
C ALA A 202 -13.65 -4.19 9.74
N LEU A 203 -12.34 -3.97 9.57
CA LEU A 203 -11.76 -2.64 9.41
C LEU A 203 -11.49 -2.26 7.95
N VAL A 204 -11.71 -3.18 7.00
CA VAL A 204 -11.52 -2.91 5.57
C VAL A 204 -12.38 -1.72 5.13
N ASP A 205 -13.62 -1.64 5.59
CA ASP A 205 -14.54 -0.57 5.22
C ASP A 205 -14.15 0.78 5.81
N ALA A 206 -13.68 0.78 7.05
CA ALA A 206 -13.17 1.97 7.71
C ALA A 206 -11.93 2.52 7.01
N LEU A 207 -11.04 1.62 6.56
CA LEU A 207 -9.84 1.99 5.80
C LEU A 207 -10.21 2.61 4.44
N ILE A 208 -11.19 2.03 3.73
CA ILE A 208 -11.66 2.55 2.44
C ILE A 208 -12.42 3.88 2.59
N ALA A 209 -13.16 4.05 3.70
CA ALA A 209 -13.92 5.25 4.00
C ALA A 209 -13.06 6.40 4.55
N ALA A 210 -11.80 6.13 4.91
CA ALA A 210 -10.89 7.15 5.40
C ALA A 210 -10.68 8.22 4.32
N PRO A 211 -10.68 9.52 4.69
CA PRO A 211 -10.39 10.58 3.74
C PRO A 211 -8.99 10.39 3.14
N ALA A 212 -8.88 10.55 1.82
CA ALA A 212 -7.59 10.52 1.15
C ALA A 212 -6.65 11.55 1.80
N SER A 213 -5.41 11.14 2.07
CA SER A 213 -4.37 12.04 2.53
C SER A 213 -4.11 13.13 1.47
N THR A 214 -3.45 14.21 1.88
CA THR A 214 -3.12 15.37 1.02
C THR A 214 -2.30 14.98 -0.21
N ASP A 215 -1.67 13.79 -0.19
CA ASP A 215 -0.96 13.15 -1.30
C ASP A 215 -1.60 11.79 -1.59
N PRO A 216 -2.51 11.69 -2.57
CA PRO A 216 -3.27 10.47 -2.79
C PRO A 216 -2.33 9.39 -3.38
N ARG A 217 -2.13 8.32 -2.61
CA ARG A 217 -1.35 7.11 -3.00
C ARG A 217 -2.27 5.89 -3.13
N PRO A 218 -1.96 4.93 -4.04
CA PRO A 218 -2.70 3.67 -4.09
C PRO A 218 -2.51 2.91 -2.77
N LEU A 219 -3.53 2.16 -2.35
CA LEU A 219 -3.54 1.52 -1.04
C LEU A 219 -3.42 0.01 -1.19
N ALA A 220 -2.51 -0.61 -0.45
CA ALA A 220 -2.45 -2.06 -0.31
C ALA A 220 -2.65 -2.50 1.14
N PHE A 221 -3.32 -3.62 1.34
CA PHE A 221 -3.48 -4.17 2.69
C PHE A 221 -3.33 -5.69 2.70
N GLY A 222 -2.63 -6.19 3.73
CA GLY A 222 -2.40 -7.60 3.96
C GLY A 222 -3.49 -8.23 4.80
N ILE A 223 -4.05 -9.35 4.35
CA ILE A 223 -4.94 -10.20 5.15
C ILE A 223 -4.35 -11.60 5.21
N ASP A 224 -4.25 -12.17 6.41
CA ASP A 224 -3.72 -13.52 6.62
C ASP A 224 -4.66 -14.41 7.42
N ALA A 225 -4.44 -15.72 7.38
CA ALA A 225 -5.25 -16.68 8.13
C ALA A 225 -5.11 -16.55 9.66
N ARG A 226 -4.21 -15.69 10.14
CA ARG A 226 -3.98 -15.44 11.58
C ARG A 226 -4.92 -14.39 12.14
N THR A 227 -5.56 -13.61 11.28
CA THR A 227 -6.43 -12.53 11.74
C THR A 227 -7.63 -13.12 12.49
N ARG A 228 -8.01 -12.53 13.62
CA ARG A 228 -9.08 -13.06 14.48
C ARG A 228 -10.39 -13.17 13.70
N ALA A 229 -11.05 -14.33 13.79
CA ALA A 229 -12.27 -14.65 13.01
C ALA A 229 -12.07 -14.56 11.48
N PHE A 230 -10.91 -14.97 10.99
CA PHE A 230 -10.67 -15.09 9.55
C PHE A 230 -11.68 -16.05 8.90
N ASP A 231 -12.34 -15.54 7.87
CA ASP A 231 -13.27 -16.29 7.02
C ASP A 231 -12.99 -15.86 5.57
N ALA A 232 -12.41 -16.79 4.80
CA ALA A 232 -12.06 -16.58 3.41
C ALA A 232 -13.30 -16.28 2.54
N GLU A 233 -14.42 -16.97 2.76
CA GLU A 233 -15.65 -16.76 1.99
C GLU A 233 -16.28 -15.40 2.32
N ALA A 234 -16.33 -15.03 3.61
CA ALA A 234 -16.81 -13.71 4.01
C ALA A 234 -15.96 -12.57 3.44
N LEU A 235 -14.63 -12.75 3.39
CA LEU A 235 -13.72 -11.81 2.73
C LEU A 235 -13.99 -11.71 1.22
N VAL A 236 -14.15 -12.83 0.52
CA VAL A 236 -14.51 -12.82 -0.91
C VAL A 236 -15.82 -12.06 -1.14
N VAL A 237 -16.86 -12.36 -0.36
CA VAL A 237 -18.16 -11.67 -0.44
C VAL A 237 -17.99 -10.17 -0.23
N ARG A 238 -17.16 -9.76 0.74
CA ARG A 238 -16.89 -8.34 1.01
C ARG A 238 -16.15 -7.66 -0.13
N LEU A 239 -15.08 -8.27 -0.64
CA LEU A 239 -14.30 -7.73 -1.76
C LEU A 239 -15.17 -7.56 -3.02
N ARG A 240 -16.08 -8.51 -3.28
CA ARG A 240 -17.06 -8.37 -4.38
C ARG A 240 -18.05 -7.24 -4.16
N ALA A 241 -18.57 -7.09 -2.94
CA ALA A 241 -19.47 -5.99 -2.63
C ALA A 241 -18.78 -4.64 -2.90
N LEU A 242 -17.51 -4.50 -2.53
CA LEU A 242 -16.71 -3.32 -2.80
C LEU A 242 -16.50 -3.08 -4.31
N LYS A 243 -16.13 -4.12 -5.08
CA LYS A 243 -16.05 -4.02 -6.56
C LYS A 243 -17.38 -3.56 -7.17
N HIS A 244 -18.51 -4.11 -6.69
CA HIS A 244 -19.83 -3.77 -7.22
C HIS A 244 -20.25 -2.32 -6.91
N THR A 245 -19.71 -1.71 -5.85
CA THR A 245 -19.88 -0.28 -5.55
C THR A 245 -19.00 0.66 -6.38
N GLY A 246 -18.24 0.13 -7.34
CA GLY A 246 -17.36 0.92 -8.22
C GLY A 246 -15.97 1.20 -7.63
N THR A 247 -15.59 0.52 -6.55
CA THR A 247 -14.24 0.58 -5.99
C THR A 247 -13.31 -0.27 -6.85
N ASP A 248 -12.25 0.33 -7.39
CA ASP A 248 -11.18 -0.40 -8.08
C ASP A 248 -10.30 -1.13 -7.06
N ILE A 249 -10.67 -2.38 -6.76
CA ILE A 249 -9.98 -3.24 -5.80
C ILE A 249 -9.58 -4.56 -6.46
N ARG A 250 -8.34 -5.00 -6.27
CA ARG A 250 -7.83 -6.29 -6.74
C ARG A 250 -7.36 -7.17 -5.58
N LEU A 251 -7.43 -8.49 -5.75
CA LEU A 251 -6.89 -9.48 -4.82
C LEU A 251 -5.65 -10.16 -5.43
N LEU A 252 -4.50 -9.99 -4.78
CA LEU A 252 -3.27 -10.74 -5.02
C LEU A 252 -3.17 -11.89 -4.02
N TYR A 253 -3.05 -13.12 -4.52
CA TYR A 253 -2.83 -14.32 -3.73
C TYR A 253 -1.43 -14.89 -4.00
N LEU A 254 -0.67 -15.11 -2.93
CA LEU A 254 0.66 -15.73 -2.99
C LEU A 254 0.57 -17.21 -2.66
N GLU A 255 0.99 -18.03 -3.61
CA GLU A 255 1.07 -19.48 -3.48
C GLU A 255 2.53 -19.94 -3.34
N CYS A 256 2.72 -21.11 -2.75
CA CYS A 256 4.02 -21.78 -2.62
C CYS A 256 3.77 -23.28 -2.43
N ALA A 257 4.67 -24.13 -2.91
CA ALA A 257 4.64 -25.57 -2.69
C ALA A 257 4.85 -25.91 -1.19
N ASP A 258 4.21 -26.99 -0.73
CA ASP A 258 4.19 -27.36 0.69
C ASP A 258 5.58 -27.69 1.24
N ASP A 259 6.39 -28.40 0.47
CA ASP A 259 7.77 -28.77 0.80
C ASP A 259 8.69 -27.55 0.92
N GLU A 260 8.54 -26.58 0.02
CA GLU A 260 9.27 -25.31 0.08
C GLU A 260 8.83 -24.45 1.28
N LEU A 261 7.54 -24.42 1.63
CA LEU A 261 7.06 -23.75 2.84
C LEU A 261 7.64 -24.38 4.10
N VAL A 262 7.66 -25.72 4.19
CA VAL A 262 8.29 -26.45 5.30
C VAL A 262 9.75 -26.05 5.42
N ARG A 263 10.50 -26.05 4.30
CA ARG A 263 11.90 -25.63 4.26
C ARG A 263 12.09 -24.18 4.76
N ARG A 264 11.29 -23.22 4.31
CA ARG A 264 11.36 -21.81 4.74
C ARG A 264 11.10 -21.62 6.23
N PHE A 265 10.15 -22.37 6.80
CA PHE A 265 9.91 -22.34 8.25
C PHE A 265 11.08 -22.94 9.03
N SER A 266 11.70 -24.01 8.53
CA SER A 266 12.91 -24.61 9.11
C SER A 266 14.10 -23.63 9.08
N GLU A 267 14.33 -22.96 7.95
CA GLU A 267 15.43 -21.98 7.78
C GLU A 267 15.26 -20.76 8.70
N THR A 268 14.04 -20.21 8.76
CA THR A 268 13.75 -19.03 9.61
C THR A 268 13.55 -19.38 11.08
N ARG A 269 13.49 -20.67 11.41
CA ARG A 269 13.16 -21.21 12.75
C ARG A 269 11.87 -20.64 13.33
N ARG A 270 10.96 -20.14 12.49
CA ARG A 270 9.66 -19.61 12.90
C ARG A 270 8.65 -20.75 12.98
N ARG A 271 7.76 -20.69 13.97
CA ARG A 271 6.63 -21.61 14.03
C ARG A 271 5.56 -21.18 13.03
N HIS A 272 4.93 -22.16 12.40
CA HIS A 272 3.76 -21.90 11.57
C HIS A 272 2.62 -21.35 12.47
N PRO A 273 1.89 -20.30 12.07
CA PRO A 273 0.90 -19.65 12.93
C PRO A 273 -0.26 -20.56 13.37
N LEU A 274 -0.66 -21.49 12.50
CA LEU A 274 -1.67 -22.52 12.79
C LEU A 274 -1.09 -23.81 13.41
N ALA A 275 0.22 -23.85 13.70
CA ALA A 275 0.90 -25.00 14.30
C ALA A 275 1.05 -24.83 15.82
N ILE A 276 -0.07 -24.80 16.54
CA ILE A 276 -0.07 -24.72 18.02
C ILE A 276 0.38 -26.06 18.62
N ASP A 277 -0.15 -27.18 18.12
CA ASP A 277 0.14 -28.55 18.62
C ASP A 277 0.38 -29.58 17.50
N ARG A 278 0.90 -29.16 16.34
CA ARG A 278 1.07 -30.03 15.16
C ARG A 278 2.34 -29.69 14.35
N PRO A 279 2.87 -30.63 13.56
CA PRO A 279 3.93 -30.34 12.59
C PRO A 279 3.55 -29.23 11.61
N ALA A 280 4.55 -28.51 11.09
CA ALA A 280 4.33 -27.42 10.13
C ALA A 280 3.59 -27.90 8.87
N ALA A 281 3.89 -29.12 8.38
CA ALA A 281 3.23 -29.71 7.21
C ALA A 281 1.69 -29.80 7.36
N ASP A 282 1.21 -30.28 8.51
CA ASP A 282 -0.22 -30.40 8.78
C ASP A 282 -0.91 -29.03 8.86
N ALA A 283 -0.20 -28.03 9.40
CA ALA A 283 -0.70 -26.67 9.49
C ALA A 283 -0.77 -25.97 8.12
N ILE A 284 0.19 -26.24 7.24
CA ILE A 284 0.21 -25.75 5.84
C ILE A 284 -0.98 -26.32 5.08
N GLY A 285 -1.23 -27.63 5.18
CA GLY A 285 -2.39 -28.27 4.51
C GLY A 285 -3.73 -27.69 4.96
N LEU A 286 -3.88 -27.42 6.26
CA LEU A 286 -5.07 -26.75 6.79
C LEU A 286 -5.20 -25.31 6.27
N GLU A 287 -4.13 -24.52 6.29
CA GLU A 287 -4.14 -23.14 5.81
C GLU A 287 -4.48 -23.07 4.32
N ARG A 288 -3.97 -24.00 3.53
CA ARG A 288 -4.29 -24.13 2.11
C ARG A 288 -5.78 -24.36 1.91
N HIS A 289 -6.37 -25.30 2.64
CA HIS A 289 -7.81 -25.53 2.55
C HIS A 289 -8.63 -24.31 2.98
N LEU A 290 -8.22 -23.63 4.06
CA LEU A 290 -8.88 -22.42 4.58
C LEU A 290 -8.82 -21.25 3.59
N THR A 291 -7.71 -21.09 2.87
CA THR A 291 -7.49 -19.95 1.96
C THR A 291 -7.82 -20.24 0.50
N GLU A 292 -8.20 -21.48 0.16
CA GLU A 292 -8.60 -21.90 -1.18
C GLU A 292 -9.71 -21.03 -1.81
N PRO A 293 -10.75 -20.55 -1.07
CA PRO A 293 -11.70 -19.59 -1.62
C PRO A 293 -11.04 -18.29 -2.09
N LEU A 294 -10.01 -17.78 -1.38
CA LEU A 294 -9.30 -16.58 -1.79
C LEU A 294 -8.50 -16.81 -3.07
N LYS A 295 -7.82 -17.96 -3.18
CA LYS A 295 -7.07 -18.34 -4.39
C LYS A 295 -8.00 -18.39 -5.61
N ARG A 296 -9.14 -19.07 -5.49
CA ARG A 296 -10.13 -19.20 -6.58
C ARG A 296 -10.68 -17.87 -7.07
N TRP A 297 -10.73 -16.86 -6.20
CA TRP A 297 -11.28 -15.53 -6.50
C TRP A 297 -10.23 -14.44 -6.67
N ALA A 298 -8.95 -14.79 -6.59
CA ALA A 298 -7.86 -13.85 -6.76
C ALA A 298 -7.83 -13.32 -8.19
N ASP A 299 -7.61 -12.02 -8.33
CA ASP A 299 -7.37 -11.39 -9.62
C ASP A 299 -5.96 -11.72 -10.13
N LEU A 300 -5.01 -11.87 -9.19
CA LEU A 300 -3.62 -12.19 -9.44
C LEU A 300 -3.21 -13.35 -8.53
N VAL A 301 -2.63 -14.40 -9.11
CA VAL A 301 -2.00 -15.49 -8.36
C VAL A 301 -0.53 -15.56 -8.74
N ILE A 302 0.35 -15.49 -7.75
CA ILE A 302 1.80 -15.63 -7.94
C ILE A 302 2.27 -16.87 -7.19
N ASP A 303 2.77 -17.85 -7.92
CA ASP A 303 3.53 -18.96 -7.36
C ASP A 303 4.95 -18.50 -7.01
N THR A 304 5.31 -18.66 -5.74
CA THR A 304 6.57 -18.21 -5.16
C THR A 304 7.55 -19.35 -4.88
N SER A 305 7.22 -20.59 -5.27
CA SER A 305 8.02 -21.79 -4.96
C SER A 305 9.48 -21.65 -5.37
N ASP A 306 9.73 -21.24 -6.61
CA ASP A 306 11.08 -21.07 -7.16
C ASP A 306 11.55 -19.61 -7.23
N LEU A 307 10.83 -18.68 -6.59
CA LEU A 307 11.14 -17.25 -6.69
C LEU A 307 12.06 -16.80 -5.56
N SER A 308 13.14 -16.11 -5.93
CA SER A 308 13.91 -15.31 -4.98
C SER A 308 13.10 -14.09 -4.51
N VAL A 309 13.57 -13.44 -3.44
CA VAL A 309 12.98 -12.18 -2.94
C VAL A 309 12.95 -11.10 -4.02
N SER A 310 14.00 -11.00 -4.84
CA SER A 310 14.08 -10.07 -5.98
C SER A 310 13.11 -10.46 -7.11
N ASP A 311 13.00 -11.75 -7.44
CA ASP A 311 12.08 -12.20 -8.48
C ASP A 311 10.62 -11.95 -8.10
N LEU A 312 10.26 -12.16 -6.83
CA LEU A 312 8.91 -11.86 -6.34
C LEU A 312 8.58 -10.36 -6.47
N ARG A 313 9.51 -9.48 -6.08
CA ARG A 313 9.34 -8.01 -6.23
C ARG A 313 9.10 -7.63 -7.69
N ARG A 314 9.91 -8.17 -8.59
CA ARG A 314 9.79 -7.94 -10.04
C ARG A 314 8.44 -8.42 -10.57
N ARG A 315 8.05 -9.65 -10.24
CA ARG A 315 6.78 -10.26 -10.69
C ARG A 315 5.59 -9.41 -10.25
N ILE A 316 5.62 -8.84 -9.05
CA ILE A 316 4.58 -7.93 -8.55
C ILE A 316 4.55 -6.62 -9.37
N ALA A 317 5.71 -6.00 -9.62
CA ALA A 317 5.79 -4.78 -10.42
C ALA A 317 5.28 -4.98 -11.87
N GLU A 318 5.65 -6.10 -12.51
CA GLU A 318 5.20 -6.50 -13.84
C GLU A 318 3.67 -6.65 -13.88
N GLN A 319 3.07 -7.39 -12.94
CA GLN A 319 1.63 -7.66 -12.88
C GLN A 319 0.79 -6.41 -12.58
N LEU A 320 1.38 -5.39 -11.96
CA LEU A 320 0.72 -4.13 -11.66
C LEU A 320 0.87 -3.08 -12.77
N GLY A 321 1.50 -3.42 -13.90
CA GLY A 321 1.74 -2.47 -15.00
C GLY A 321 2.71 -1.35 -14.60
N GLN A 322 3.54 -1.60 -13.59
CA GLN A 322 4.48 -0.66 -13.00
C GLN A 322 5.93 -1.12 -13.17
N ALA A 323 6.20 -1.93 -14.20
CA ALA A 323 7.56 -2.34 -14.56
C ALA A 323 8.51 -1.13 -14.71
N ASP A 324 8.02 -0.01 -15.21
CA ASP A 324 8.77 1.25 -15.33
C ASP A 324 8.84 2.06 -14.02
N ARG A 325 7.97 1.79 -13.03
CA ARG A 325 7.88 2.50 -11.75
C ARG A 325 8.64 1.85 -10.59
N ALA A 326 9.05 0.58 -10.72
CA ALA A 326 10.00 -0.07 -9.81
C ALA A 326 11.45 0.43 -10.02
N GLY A 327 11.60 1.69 -10.47
CA GLY A 327 12.78 2.19 -11.18
C GLY A 327 14.09 1.84 -10.50
N LEU A 328 15.00 1.23 -11.27
CA LEU A 328 16.37 0.98 -10.84
C LEU A 328 17.01 2.30 -10.43
N THR A 329 17.26 2.47 -9.14
CA THR A 329 17.99 3.65 -8.63
C THR A 329 19.48 3.42 -8.83
N ILE A 330 20.11 4.26 -9.65
CA ILE A 330 21.52 4.14 -10.00
C ILE A 330 22.33 5.17 -9.21
N THR A 331 23.35 4.70 -8.50
CA THR A 331 24.31 5.54 -7.76
C THR A 331 25.70 5.36 -8.36
N LEU A 332 26.29 6.46 -8.81
CA LEU A 332 27.72 6.54 -9.13
C LEU A 332 28.47 7.01 -7.89
N GLN A 333 29.47 6.23 -7.45
CA GLN A 333 30.24 6.57 -6.25
C GLN A 333 31.73 6.58 -6.54
N SER A 334 32.40 7.71 -6.35
CA SER A 334 33.86 7.75 -6.42
C SER A 334 34.49 7.38 -5.08
N PHE A 335 35.58 6.61 -5.10
CA PHE A 335 36.28 6.20 -3.90
C PHE A 335 37.80 6.02 -4.10
N GLY A 336 38.52 5.87 -3.00
CA GLY A 336 39.95 5.59 -2.88
C GLY A 336 40.20 4.18 -2.38
N PHE A 337 41.01 3.40 -3.09
CA PHE A 337 41.41 2.05 -2.68
C PHE A 337 42.17 2.03 -1.35
N ALA A 338 42.88 3.11 -1.01
CA ALA A 338 43.55 3.26 0.30
C ALA A 338 42.56 3.19 1.47
N HIS A 339 41.30 3.56 1.25
CA HIS A 339 40.23 3.54 2.25
C HIS A 339 39.30 2.31 2.10
N GLY A 340 39.70 1.32 1.29
CA GLY A 340 38.96 0.08 1.06
C GLY A 340 37.79 0.21 0.07
N LEU A 341 37.30 -0.93 -0.41
CA LEU A 341 36.16 -1.01 -1.32
C LEU A 341 34.86 -0.59 -0.62
N PRO A 342 33.94 0.12 -1.30
CA PRO A 342 32.62 0.38 -0.75
C PRO A 342 31.86 -0.94 -0.56
N ARG A 343 31.29 -1.14 0.62
CA ARG A 343 30.53 -2.36 0.97
C ARG A 343 29.25 -2.53 0.17
N ASN A 344 28.72 -1.43 -0.34
CA ASN A 344 27.50 -1.35 -1.14
C ASN A 344 27.76 -1.38 -2.66
N ALA A 345 29.01 -1.54 -3.11
CA ALA A 345 29.32 -1.53 -4.55
C ALA A 345 28.89 -2.83 -5.23
N ASP A 346 28.14 -2.71 -6.32
CA ASP A 346 27.76 -3.82 -7.19
C ASP A 346 28.74 -4.01 -8.35
N LEU A 347 29.18 -2.88 -8.92
CA LEU A 347 30.21 -2.82 -9.96
C LEU A 347 31.36 -1.95 -9.46
N VAL A 348 32.59 -2.35 -9.76
CA VAL A 348 33.79 -1.60 -9.37
C VAL A 348 34.71 -1.45 -10.57
N PHE A 349 35.08 -0.21 -10.90
CA PHE A 349 36.02 0.10 -11.98
C PHE A 349 37.26 0.81 -11.43
N ASP A 350 38.45 0.26 -11.72
CA ASP A 350 39.74 0.79 -11.25
C ASP A 350 40.36 1.78 -12.25
N MET A 351 40.51 3.04 -11.85
CA MET A 351 41.06 4.15 -12.63
C MET A 351 42.51 4.51 -12.26
N ARG A 352 43.21 3.67 -11.48
CA ARG A 352 44.59 3.94 -11.05
C ARG A 352 45.62 3.95 -12.19
N PHE A 353 45.27 3.41 -13.35
CA PHE A 353 46.13 3.40 -14.54
C PHE A 353 46.18 4.74 -15.28
N LEU A 354 45.20 5.63 -15.07
CA LEU A 354 45.16 6.95 -15.71
C LEU A 354 46.20 7.90 -15.11
N ALA A 355 46.63 8.88 -15.92
CA ALA A 355 47.53 9.97 -15.56
C ALA A 355 47.22 10.55 -14.18
N ASN A 356 48.21 10.49 -13.29
CA ASN A 356 48.04 10.83 -11.89
C ASN A 356 48.30 12.33 -11.65
N PRO A 357 47.28 13.14 -11.31
CA PRO A 357 47.45 14.58 -11.10
C PRO A 357 48.24 14.92 -9.83
N HIS A 358 48.51 13.94 -8.97
CA HIS A 358 49.19 14.14 -7.69
C HIS A 358 50.64 14.65 -7.84
N TRP A 359 51.28 14.37 -8.97
CA TRP A 359 52.66 14.81 -9.24
C TRP A 359 52.76 16.27 -9.71
N ASP A 360 51.65 16.86 -10.13
CA ASP A 360 51.57 18.28 -10.42
C ASP A 360 51.17 19.02 -9.14
N MET A 361 52.12 19.79 -8.59
CA MET A 361 51.95 20.56 -7.37
C MET A 361 50.75 21.52 -7.43
N ALA A 362 50.41 22.02 -8.62
CA ALA A 362 49.29 22.93 -8.81
C ALA A 362 47.93 22.22 -8.89
N LEU A 363 47.90 20.91 -9.19
CA LEU A 363 46.69 20.09 -9.26
C LEU A 363 46.45 19.25 -8.01
N ARG A 364 47.52 18.91 -7.27
CA ARG A 364 47.47 18.15 -6.03
C ARG A 364 46.44 18.65 -5.01
N PRO A 365 46.30 19.97 -4.73
CA PRO A 365 45.30 20.48 -3.78
C PRO A 365 43.88 20.57 -4.36
N LEU A 366 43.68 20.32 -5.65
CA LEU A 366 42.37 20.40 -6.28
C LEU A 366 41.65 19.04 -6.17
N THR A 367 40.40 18.97 -6.65
CA THR A 367 39.63 17.72 -6.75
C THR A 367 39.31 17.44 -8.21
N GLY A 368 38.85 16.24 -8.52
CA GLY A 368 38.42 15.88 -9.88
C GLY A 368 37.18 16.63 -10.38
N GLU A 369 36.57 17.48 -9.55
CA GLU A 369 35.52 18.42 -9.96
C GLU A 369 36.11 19.68 -10.62
N ASP A 370 37.37 20.00 -10.32
CA ASP A 370 38.06 21.13 -10.93
C ASP A 370 38.40 20.85 -12.39
N ALA A 371 38.08 21.80 -13.27
CA ALA A 371 38.29 21.66 -14.71
C ALA A 371 39.76 21.43 -15.08
N ARG A 372 40.72 21.94 -14.31
CA ARG A 372 42.15 21.76 -14.55
C ARG A 372 42.57 20.31 -14.29
N VAL A 373 42.08 19.72 -13.20
CA VAL A 373 42.31 18.29 -12.88
C VAL A 373 41.63 17.43 -13.92
N ALA A 374 40.37 17.73 -14.26
CA ALA A 374 39.64 16.99 -15.27
C ALA A 374 40.35 17.01 -16.63
N THR A 375 40.86 18.17 -17.06
CA THR A 375 41.61 18.33 -18.31
C THR A 375 42.90 17.50 -18.29
N HIS A 376 43.66 17.53 -17.18
CA HIS A 376 44.88 16.73 -17.04
C HIS A 376 44.59 15.23 -17.13
N VAL A 377 43.57 14.74 -16.42
CA VAL A 377 43.19 13.32 -16.45
C VAL A 377 42.67 12.90 -17.83
N LYS A 378 41.88 13.75 -18.49
CA LYS A 378 41.31 13.52 -19.83
C LYS A 378 42.34 13.56 -20.95
N ALA A 379 43.49 14.18 -20.73
CA ALA A 379 44.58 14.23 -21.70
C ALA A 379 45.35 12.90 -21.84
N ASP A 380 45.15 11.95 -20.91
CA ASP A 380 45.73 10.62 -21.03
C ASP A 380 45.17 9.88 -22.27
N PRO A 381 46.02 9.35 -23.17
CA PRO A 381 45.57 8.62 -24.36
C PRO A 381 44.66 7.41 -24.05
N ALA A 382 44.80 6.80 -22.87
CA ALA A 382 43.98 5.68 -22.43
C ALA A 382 42.61 6.11 -21.86
N TYR A 383 42.40 7.40 -21.58
CA TYR A 383 41.18 7.90 -20.95
C TYR A 383 39.93 7.60 -21.78
N ALA A 384 39.84 8.16 -22.98
CA ALA A 384 38.64 8.06 -23.80
C ALA A 384 38.31 6.59 -24.15
N PRO A 385 39.26 5.77 -24.65
CA PRO A 385 38.98 4.36 -24.95
C PRO A 385 38.48 3.55 -23.76
N ALA A 386 38.98 3.83 -22.55
CA ALA A 386 38.54 3.12 -21.35
C ALA A 386 37.16 3.58 -20.88
N VAL A 387 36.95 4.90 -20.77
CA VAL A 387 35.69 5.46 -20.27
C VAL A 387 34.53 5.20 -21.24
N ASP A 388 34.78 5.26 -22.55
CA ASP A 388 33.78 4.94 -23.58
C ASP A 388 33.32 3.48 -23.46
N ARG A 389 34.26 2.52 -23.34
CA ARG A 389 33.92 1.09 -23.16
C ARG A 389 33.18 0.81 -21.86
N ILE A 390 33.52 1.52 -20.79
CA ILE A 390 32.78 1.41 -19.51
C ILE A 390 31.36 1.94 -19.70
N ALA A 391 31.18 3.09 -20.37
CA ALA A 391 29.87 3.64 -20.65
C ALA A 391 29.01 2.69 -21.52
N ASP A 392 29.59 2.10 -22.57
CA ASP A 392 28.91 1.12 -23.43
C ASP A 392 28.51 -0.15 -22.68
N LEU A 393 29.40 -0.64 -21.80
CA LEU A 393 29.10 -1.77 -20.93
C LEU A 393 27.94 -1.43 -19.99
N LEU A 394 27.97 -0.26 -19.34
CA LEU A 394 26.91 0.18 -18.44
C LEU A 394 25.57 0.37 -19.17
N ALA A 395 25.59 0.91 -20.40
CA ALA A 395 24.39 1.02 -21.24
C ALA A 395 23.77 -0.35 -21.56
N THR A 396 24.58 -1.40 -21.63
CA THR A 396 24.09 -2.78 -21.81
C THR A 396 23.59 -3.38 -20.49
N LEU A 397 24.31 -3.15 -19.39
CA LEU A 397 24.03 -3.78 -18.09
C LEU A 397 22.85 -3.15 -17.36
N ILE A 398 22.68 -1.83 -17.40
CA ILE A 398 21.64 -1.10 -16.65
C ILE A 398 20.23 -1.61 -17.01
N PRO A 399 19.84 -1.76 -18.30
CA PRO A 399 18.57 -2.39 -18.65
C PRO A 399 18.49 -3.86 -18.23
N GLY A 400 19.62 -4.58 -18.23
CA GLY A 400 19.71 -5.95 -17.72
C GLY A 400 19.35 -6.04 -16.23
N TYR A 401 19.98 -5.22 -15.40
CA TYR A 401 19.69 -5.14 -13.96
C TYR A 401 18.26 -4.67 -13.68
N GLY A 402 17.75 -3.72 -14.48
CA GLY A 402 16.35 -3.31 -14.41
C GLY A 402 15.41 -4.48 -14.67
N ARG A 403 15.66 -5.28 -15.72
CA ARG A 403 14.89 -6.50 -16.03
C ARG A 403 15.06 -7.62 -15.01
N GLU A 404 16.19 -7.69 -14.30
CA GLU A 404 16.39 -8.63 -13.18
C GLU A 404 15.58 -8.21 -11.94
N GLY A 405 15.12 -6.95 -11.88
CA GLY A 405 14.36 -6.43 -10.74
C GLY A 405 15.25 -5.89 -9.63
N LYS A 406 16.49 -5.52 -9.94
CA LYS A 406 17.39 -4.88 -9.00
C LYS A 406 16.87 -3.48 -8.66
N ALA A 407 16.66 -3.19 -7.37
CA ALA A 407 16.13 -1.91 -6.91
C ALA A 407 17.20 -0.81 -6.85
N TYR A 408 18.43 -1.18 -6.49
CA TYR A 408 19.57 -0.25 -6.37
C TYR A 408 20.79 -0.83 -7.08
N LEU A 409 21.44 -0.02 -7.92
CA LEU A 409 22.71 -0.34 -8.55
C LEU A 409 23.75 0.72 -8.18
N THR A 410 24.74 0.32 -7.40
CA THR A 410 25.88 1.18 -7.04
C THR A 410 27.08 0.83 -7.91
N ILE A 411 27.50 1.78 -8.73
CA ILE A 411 28.65 1.70 -9.60
C ILE A 411 29.79 2.52 -8.98
N ALA A 412 30.80 1.82 -8.47
CA ALA A 412 31.91 2.43 -7.77
C ALA A 412 33.12 2.65 -8.70
N ILE A 413 33.63 3.88 -8.72
CA ILE A 413 34.81 4.26 -9.51
C ILE A 413 35.97 4.53 -8.55
N GLY A 414 37.04 3.74 -8.65
CA GLY A 414 38.15 3.74 -7.70
C GLY A 414 39.41 4.39 -8.26
N CYS A 415 40.09 5.21 -7.46
CA CYS A 415 41.51 5.54 -7.67
C CYS A 415 42.28 5.33 -6.35
N THR A 416 43.54 5.75 -6.24
CA THR A 416 44.29 5.49 -4.98
C THR A 416 43.68 6.21 -3.77
N GLY A 417 43.50 7.53 -3.85
CA GLY A 417 43.03 8.37 -2.73
C GLY A 417 41.64 9.00 -2.92
N GLY A 418 40.87 8.59 -3.94
CA GLY A 418 39.47 8.97 -4.09
C GLY A 418 39.17 10.44 -4.46
N ARG A 419 40.18 11.27 -4.74
CA ARG A 419 40.02 12.74 -4.88
C ARG A 419 40.04 13.27 -6.32
N HIS A 420 40.84 12.68 -7.20
CA HIS A 420 41.11 13.22 -8.55
C HIS A 420 40.50 12.36 -9.65
N ARG A 421 41.21 11.30 -10.05
CA ARG A 421 40.84 10.45 -11.20
C ARG A 421 39.45 9.83 -11.09
N SER A 422 39.13 9.23 -9.94
CA SER A 422 37.83 8.60 -9.74
C SER A 422 36.67 9.60 -9.77
N VAL A 423 36.87 10.79 -9.21
CA VAL A 423 35.88 11.88 -9.22
C VAL A 423 35.64 12.38 -10.65
N THR A 424 36.70 12.63 -11.41
CA THR A 424 36.60 13.08 -12.80
C THR A 424 35.87 12.05 -13.66
N VAL A 425 36.21 10.77 -13.53
CA VAL A 425 35.55 9.70 -14.30
C VAL A 425 34.09 9.50 -13.86
N ALA A 426 33.79 9.56 -12.56
CA ALA A 426 32.41 9.44 -12.07
C ALA A 426 31.50 10.55 -12.59
N ARG A 427 31.99 11.81 -12.67
CA ARG A 427 31.26 12.92 -13.28
C ARG A 427 31.06 12.76 -14.78
N ASP A 428 32.09 12.29 -15.49
CA ASP A 428 32.00 12.04 -16.93
C ASP A 428 30.96 10.96 -17.25
N LEU A 429 30.98 9.86 -16.49
CA LEU A 429 30.00 8.78 -16.62
C LEU A 429 28.59 9.24 -16.25
N GLN A 430 28.41 10.09 -15.23
CA GLN A 430 27.11 10.66 -14.91
C GLN A 430 26.51 11.41 -16.10
N ALA A 431 27.30 12.28 -16.75
CA ALA A 431 26.85 13.04 -17.91
C ALA A 431 26.50 12.13 -19.09
N ARG A 432 27.31 11.10 -19.35
CA ARG A 432 27.07 10.12 -20.42
C ARG A 432 25.82 9.28 -20.18
N LEU A 433 25.62 8.78 -18.96
CA LEU A 433 24.43 8.01 -18.60
C LEU A 433 23.16 8.86 -18.65
N ALA A 434 23.23 10.13 -18.21
CA ALA A 434 22.12 11.06 -18.35
C ALA A 434 21.72 11.28 -19.81
N ALA A 435 22.69 11.40 -20.72
CA ALA A 435 22.44 11.52 -22.16
C ALA A 435 21.78 10.27 -22.77
N LEU A 436 21.95 9.10 -22.14
CA LEU A 436 21.30 7.84 -22.51
C LEU A 436 19.94 7.63 -21.83
N GLY A 437 19.44 8.61 -21.07
CA GLY A 437 18.15 8.55 -20.39
C GLY A 437 18.20 7.87 -19.01
N HIS A 438 19.39 7.61 -18.46
CA HIS A 438 19.55 7.05 -17.12
C HIS A 438 19.89 8.15 -16.11
N ALA A 439 18.92 8.48 -15.24
CA ALA A 439 19.16 9.39 -14.13
C ALA A 439 19.98 8.69 -13.03
N THR A 440 21.06 9.30 -12.59
CA THR A 440 21.95 8.73 -11.56
C THR A 440 22.26 9.74 -10.45
N THR A 441 22.27 9.26 -9.21
CA THR A 441 22.82 10.01 -8.06
C THR A 441 24.34 9.90 -8.06
N LEU A 442 25.04 11.00 -7.76
CA LEU A 442 26.51 11.02 -7.66
C LEU A 442 26.93 11.25 -6.20
N ASP A 443 27.79 10.37 -5.70
CA ASP A 443 28.40 10.47 -4.38
C ASP A 443 29.94 10.40 -4.44
N HIS A 444 30.59 11.14 -3.55
CA HIS A 444 32.04 11.26 -3.48
C HIS A 444 32.54 10.90 -2.08
N ARG A 445 32.63 9.59 -1.79
CA ARG A 445 32.91 9.03 -0.46
C ARG A 445 34.09 9.68 0.26
N ASP A 446 35.24 9.76 -0.44
CA ASP A 446 36.52 10.13 0.18
C ASP A 446 36.92 11.58 -0.12
N MET A 447 36.05 12.37 -0.76
CA MET A 447 36.35 13.76 -1.13
C MET A 447 36.39 14.71 0.08
N LYS A 448 35.63 14.40 1.14
CA LYS A 448 35.45 15.27 2.33
C LYS A 448 36.43 15.00 3.49
N GLN A 449 37.15 13.88 3.50
CA GLN A 449 38.00 13.49 4.65
C GLN A 449 39.35 14.24 4.71
N ALA A 450 39.75 14.96 3.67
CA ALA A 450 41.05 15.63 3.61
C ALA A 450 41.15 17.00 4.33
N GLY A 451 40.17 17.36 5.16
CA GLY A 451 40.37 18.42 6.17
C GLY A 451 41.20 17.94 7.36
N ALA A 452 41.22 16.63 7.63
CA ALA A 452 41.90 16.03 8.78
C ALA A 452 43.31 15.49 8.43
N ASP A 453 43.50 14.92 7.24
CA ASP A 453 44.77 14.26 6.88
C ASP A 453 45.92 15.24 6.51
N ALA A 454 45.62 16.53 6.33
CA ALA A 454 46.68 17.54 6.18
C ALA A 454 47.41 17.84 7.50
N ALA A 455 46.83 17.49 8.65
CA ALA A 455 47.46 17.63 9.96
C ALA A 455 48.33 16.42 10.34
N ASP A 456 47.93 15.20 9.96
CA ASP A 456 48.64 13.98 10.34
C ASP A 456 49.86 13.65 9.46
N LEU A 457 49.98 14.22 8.26
CA LEU A 457 51.18 14.08 7.42
C LEU A 457 52.27 15.13 7.74
N ALA A 458 52.04 16.03 8.70
CA ALA A 458 53.00 17.03 9.16
C ALA A 458 53.76 16.61 10.44
N ALA A 459 53.36 15.50 11.07
CA ALA A 459 54.01 14.95 12.26
C ALA A 459 54.55 13.56 11.93
N GLU A 460 55.85 13.48 11.63
CA GLU A 460 56.76 12.33 11.75
C GLU A 460 57.97 12.63 10.82
N PRO A 461 59.03 13.30 11.30
CA PRO A 461 60.25 13.43 10.52
C PRO A 461 60.93 12.05 10.43
N PHE A 462 61.10 11.55 9.21
CA PHE A 462 61.98 10.42 8.93
C PHE A 462 63.39 10.76 9.46
N THR A 463 63.78 10.06 10.52
CA THR A 463 65.15 10.06 11.05
C THR A 463 66.06 9.35 10.06
N THR A 464 67.16 10.01 9.70
CA THR A 464 68.27 9.42 8.94
C THR A 464 68.83 8.19 9.67
N PRO A 465 69.07 7.05 8.98
CA PRO A 465 69.84 5.98 9.59
C PRO A 465 71.30 6.41 9.68
N GLY A 466 71.82 6.48 10.91
CA GLY A 466 73.23 6.61 11.18
C GLY A 466 74.00 5.40 10.66
N ALA A 467 75.20 5.67 10.16
CA ALA A 467 76.19 4.68 9.78
C ALA A 467 76.51 3.74 10.96
N ASP A 468 76.54 2.44 10.71
CA ASP A 468 77.49 1.57 11.38
C ASP A 468 78.01 0.51 10.42
N GLU A 469 79.33 0.44 10.33
CA GLU A 469 80.11 -0.50 9.54
C GLU A 469 80.15 -1.85 10.26
N SER A 470 79.75 -2.93 9.60
CA SER A 470 80.45 -4.20 9.78
C SER A 470 80.32 -5.08 8.55
N LEU A 471 81.49 -5.29 7.93
CA LEU A 471 81.74 -6.23 6.86
C LEU A 471 81.32 -7.66 7.24
N THR A 472 80.74 -8.40 6.30
CA THR A 472 81.17 -9.78 5.97
C THR A 472 80.69 -10.19 4.57
N ALA A 473 81.52 -10.98 3.89
CA ALA A 473 81.63 -11.23 2.45
C ALA A 473 80.44 -11.97 1.78
N PRO A 474 80.35 -11.97 0.43
CA PRO A 474 79.25 -12.61 -0.30
C PRO A 474 79.52 -14.10 -0.59
N PRO A 475 78.51 -14.98 -0.66
CA PRO A 475 78.65 -16.24 -1.38
C PRO A 475 78.28 -16.07 -2.88
N ALA A 476 79.01 -16.83 -3.69
CA ALA A 476 79.07 -16.82 -5.15
C ALA A 476 77.78 -17.33 -5.86
N PRO A 477 77.65 -17.19 -7.20
CA PRO A 477 76.37 -17.28 -7.90
C PRO A 477 76.02 -18.67 -8.46
N VAL A 478 74.70 -18.90 -8.52
CA VAL A 478 73.89 -19.61 -9.53
C VAL A 478 74.28 -21.04 -9.94
N GLN A 479 73.32 -21.97 -9.83
CA GLN A 479 72.98 -22.90 -10.92
C GLN A 479 71.52 -23.36 -10.85
N ARG A 480 70.76 -23.10 -11.92
CA ARG A 480 69.53 -23.83 -12.27
C ARG A 480 69.91 -25.01 -13.16
N ALA A 481 69.27 -26.16 -12.93
CA ALA A 481 68.75 -27.14 -13.88
C ALA A 481 69.01 -28.58 -13.42
N GLY A 482 67.95 -29.41 -13.40
CA GLY A 482 68.10 -30.86 -13.30
C GLY A 482 66.85 -31.62 -12.86
N GLN A 483 66.01 -31.95 -13.85
CA GLN A 483 65.00 -33.03 -13.92
C GLN A 483 63.67 -32.87 -13.18
#